data_AF-A0A3R6RCH0-F1
#
_entry.id   AF-A0A3R6RCH0-F1
#
_cell.length_a   1.000
_cell.length_b   1.000
_cell.length_c   1.000
_cell.angle_alpha   90.00
_cell.angle_beta   90.00
_cell.angle_gamma   90.00
#
_symmetry.space_group_name_H-M   'P 1'
#
loop_
_entity.id
_entity.type
_entity.pdbx_description
1 polymer ?
#
loop_
_entity_poly.entity_id
_entity_poly.type
_entity_poly.pdbx_seq_one_letter_code
_entity_poly.pdbx_strand_id
1 'polypeptide(L)'
;MYNNELKKEVHVMFQELAVRSKKIIETSQTAQMATERISEAVSSKVSAECEGYIVDVYNSLVIKIKSEKYFQDPVHLNAFYRLNLREKLNDNYHFEVKSLDSYKNGITFDELNKLYAVAGTAAGTLALGGILKFAISGLVHVPIAVIIAGAVIAGLATYVSVPVKNKKEYSRAVNKFLNDMENEILDWLTEVERYLDTQVRTLRQEKSHE
;
A
#
# COMPACT_ATOMS: atom_id res chain seq x y z
N MET A 1 -10.99 -10.44 -6.85
CA MET A 1 -10.01 -10.96 -7.82
C MET A 1 -8.77 -10.09 -7.76
N TYR A 2 -7.64 -10.63 -7.35
CA TYR A 2 -6.32 -10.08 -7.59
C TYR A 2 -5.77 -10.66 -8.90
N ASN A 3 -5.65 -9.80 -9.92
CA ASN A 3 -5.34 -10.21 -11.28
C ASN A 3 -3.82 -10.39 -11.46
N ASN A 4 -3.40 -11.38 -12.24
CA ASN A 4 -2.02 -11.56 -12.66
C ASN A 4 -1.45 -10.32 -13.36
N GLU A 5 -2.30 -9.53 -14.02
CA GLU A 5 -1.86 -8.27 -14.64
C GLU A 5 -1.46 -7.23 -13.59
N LEU A 6 -2.27 -7.06 -12.55
CA LEU A 6 -1.96 -6.16 -11.43
C LEU A 6 -0.69 -6.60 -10.67
N LYS A 7 -0.46 -7.92 -10.53
CA LYS A 7 0.81 -8.46 -10.00
C LYS A 7 2.00 -8.02 -10.83
N LYS A 8 1.88 -8.09 -12.17
CA LYS A 8 2.96 -7.67 -13.07
C LYS A 8 3.19 -6.16 -12.98
N GLU A 9 2.14 -5.35 -12.89
CA GLU A 9 2.25 -3.89 -12.75
C GLU A 9 3.00 -3.52 -11.47
N VAL A 10 2.62 -4.11 -10.33
CA VAL A 10 3.35 -3.94 -9.06
C VAL A 10 4.81 -4.35 -9.21
N HIS A 11 5.07 -5.52 -9.80
CA HIS A 11 6.43 -6.01 -10.01
C HIS A 11 7.27 -5.06 -10.88
N VAL A 12 6.72 -4.58 -12.00
CA VAL A 12 7.37 -3.64 -12.90
C VAL A 12 7.70 -2.34 -12.16
N MET A 13 6.76 -1.82 -11.37
CA MET A 13 6.97 -0.61 -10.58
C MET A 13 8.14 -0.76 -9.58
N PHE A 14 8.25 -1.90 -8.89
CA PHE A 14 9.36 -2.16 -7.97
C PHE A 14 10.70 -2.41 -8.70
N GLN A 15 10.68 -3.01 -9.89
CA GLN A 15 11.88 -3.11 -10.74
C GLN A 15 12.40 -1.73 -11.16
N GLU A 16 11.50 -0.82 -11.57
CA GLU A 16 11.85 0.56 -11.90
C GLU A 16 12.45 1.30 -10.69
N LEU A 17 11.85 1.13 -9.51
CA LEU A 17 12.36 1.69 -8.27
C LEU A 17 13.75 1.14 -7.90
N ALA A 18 14.01 -0.15 -8.12
CA ALA A 18 15.32 -0.75 -7.88
C ALA A 18 16.40 -0.16 -8.80
N VAL A 19 16.10 -0.03 -10.10
CA VAL A 19 16.99 0.60 -11.09
C VAL A 19 17.27 2.06 -10.71
N ARG A 20 16.21 2.82 -10.37
CA ARG A 20 16.34 4.22 -9.95
C ARG A 20 17.15 4.36 -8.66
N SER A 21 16.92 3.48 -7.69
CA SER A 21 17.64 3.49 -6.40
C SER A 21 19.12 3.21 -6.59
N LYS A 22 19.48 2.25 -7.46
CA LYS A 22 20.87 1.99 -7.82
C LYS A 22 21.56 3.23 -8.40
N LYS A 23 20.90 3.94 -9.33
CA LYS A 23 21.42 5.20 -9.89
C LYS A 23 21.60 6.29 -8.83
N ILE A 24 20.68 6.39 -7.86
CA ILE A 24 20.81 7.31 -6.73
C ILE A 24 22.04 6.96 -5.87
N ILE A 25 22.27 5.68 -5.57
CA ILE A 25 23.43 5.21 -4.80
C ILE A 25 24.76 5.53 -5.50
N GLU A 26 24.80 5.34 -6.81
CA GLU A 26 25.99 5.61 -7.62
C GLU A 26 26.33 7.11 -7.62
N THR A 27 25.32 7.97 -7.72
CA THR A 27 25.47 9.43 -7.87
C THR A 27 25.53 10.21 -6.55
N SER A 28 25.08 9.63 -5.44
CA SER A 28 25.11 10.30 -4.13
C SER A 28 26.49 10.23 -3.47
N GLN A 29 26.84 11.33 -2.79
CA GLN A 29 28.13 11.48 -2.09
C GLN A 29 28.16 10.70 -0.76
N THR A 30 27.02 10.61 -0.08
CA THR A 30 26.89 9.92 1.21
C THR A 30 25.70 8.96 1.22
N ALA A 31 25.73 7.97 2.12
CA ALA A 31 24.60 7.04 2.32
C ALA A 31 23.35 7.78 2.84
N GLN A 32 23.52 8.84 3.62
CA GLN A 32 22.42 9.68 4.07
C GLN A 32 21.72 10.36 2.89
N MET A 33 22.48 11.03 2.00
CA MET A 33 21.92 11.66 0.80
C MET A 33 21.26 10.63 -0.13
N ALA A 34 21.85 9.42 -0.25
CA ALA A 34 21.23 8.35 -1.01
C ALA A 34 19.91 7.91 -0.38
N THR A 35 19.89 7.71 0.93
CA THR A 35 18.69 7.30 1.70
C THR A 35 17.57 8.31 1.52
N GLU A 36 17.82 9.60 1.74
CA GLU A 36 16.81 10.66 1.62
C GLU A 36 16.19 10.69 0.21
N ARG A 37 17.02 10.64 -0.84
CA ARG A 37 16.57 10.66 -2.23
C ARG A 37 15.81 9.39 -2.64
N ILE A 38 16.22 8.23 -2.12
CA ILE A 38 15.50 6.96 -2.34
C ILE A 38 14.17 7.01 -1.62
N SER A 39 14.15 7.45 -0.36
CA SER A 39 12.92 7.55 0.44
C SER A 39 11.88 8.41 -0.24
N GLU A 40 12.28 9.58 -0.75
CA GLU A 40 11.38 10.47 -1.50
C GLU A 40 10.86 9.81 -2.78
N ALA A 41 11.75 9.19 -3.57
CA ALA A 41 11.38 8.54 -4.83
C ALA A 41 10.42 7.36 -4.63
N VAL A 42 10.70 6.50 -3.66
CA VAL A 42 9.88 5.32 -3.33
C VAL A 42 8.55 5.76 -2.75
N SER A 43 8.55 6.64 -1.74
CA SER A 43 7.30 7.06 -1.07
C SER A 43 6.35 7.74 -2.05
N SER A 44 6.87 8.62 -2.91
CA SER A 44 6.06 9.32 -3.92
C SER A 44 5.47 8.36 -4.96
N LYS A 45 6.30 7.47 -5.52
CA LYS A 45 5.84 6.53 -6.56
C LYS A 45 4.85 5.52 -5.99
N VAL A 46 5.18 4.87 -4.88
CA VAL A 46 4.30 3.85 -4.28
C VAL A 46 2.96 4.47 -3.88
N SER A 47 2.95 5.65 -3.26
CA SER A 47 1.69 6.31 -2.87
C SER A 47 0.80 6.62 -4.06
N ALA A 48 1.38 7.12 -5.17
CA ALA A 48 0.62 7.43 -6.38
C ALA A 48 0.03 6.17 -7.05
N GLU A 49 0.78 5.06 -7.09
CA GLU A 49 0.34 3.83 -7.75
C GLU A 49 -0.70 3.06 -6.92
N CYS A 50 -0.59 3.10 -5.59
CA CYS A 50 -1.53 2.43 -4.69
C CYS A 50 -2.99 2.87 -4.89
N GLU A 51 -3.24 4.14 -5.21
CA GLU A 51 -4.59 4.62 -5.53
C GLU A 51 -5.12 3.93 -6.80
N GLY A 52 -4.30 3.87 -7.85
CA GLY A 52 -4.65 3.19 -9.11
C GLY A 52 -4.95 1.71 -8.90
N TYR A 53 -4.11 1.01 -8.14
CA TYR A 53 -4.31 -0.42 -7.85
C TYR A 53 -5.64 -0.71 -7.15
N ILE A 54 -6.06 0.15 -6.23
CA ILE A 54 -7.34 -0.02 -5.52
C ILE A 54 -8.52 0.21 -6.46
N VAL A 55 -8.43 1.20 -7.35
CA VAL A 55 -9.40 1.43 -8.42
C VAL A 55 -9.51 0.19 -9.32
N ASP A 56 -8.40 -0.42 -9.69
CA ASP A 56 -8.38 -1.59 -10.58
C ASP A 56 -8.91 -2.86 -9.91
N VAL A 57 -8.60 -3.08 -8.63
CA VAL A 57 -9.20 -4.15 -7.82
C VAL A 57 -10.71 -3.99 -7.74
N TYR A 58 -11.20 -2.77 -7.48
CA TYR A 58 -12.64 -2.49 -7.44
C TYR A 58 -13.30 -2.67 -8.81
N ASN A 59 -12.71 -2.17 -9.88
CA ASN A 59 -13.25 -2.32 -11.24
C ASN A 59 -13.32 -3.81 -11.64
N SER A 60 -12.30 -4.58 -11.30
CA SER A 60 -12.27 -6.04 -11.51
C SER A 60 -13.42 -6.74 -10.77
N LEU A 61 -13.71 -6.32 -9.53
CA LEU A 61 -14.87 -6.79 -8.79
C LEU A 61 -16.17 -6.46 -9.52
N VAL A 62 -16.37 -5.20 -9.93
CA VAL A 62 -17.60 -4.78 -10.62
C VAL A 62 -17.85 -5.60 -11.88
N ILE A 63 -16.81 -5.85 -12.69
CA ILE A 63 -16.90 -6.69 -13.89
C ILE A 63 -17.34 -8.12 -13.52
N LYS A 64 -16.71 -8.72 -12.51
CA LYS A 64 -17.06 -10.06 -12.01
C LYS A 64 -18.53 -10.09 -11.56
N ILE A 65 -18.95 -9.17 -10.69
CA ILE A 65 -20.32 -9.09 -10.17
C ILE A 65 -21.34 -8.99 -11.30
N LYS A 66 -21.11 -8.11 -12.28
CA LYS A 66 -21.99 -7.96 -13.45
C LYS A 66 -22.10 -9.20 -14.34
N SER A 67 -21.18 -10.16 -14.24
CA SER A 67 -21.23 -11.42 -14.99
C SER A 67 -21.93 -12.55 -14.23
N GLU A 68 -22.11 -12.41 -12.92
CA GLU A 68 -22.68 -13.46 -12.09
C GLU A 68 -24.21 -13.53 -12.22
N LYS A 69 -24.75 -14.75 -12.26
CA LYS A 69 -26.19 -14.99 -12.43
C LYS A 69 -27.06 -14.30 -11.35
N TYR A 70 -26.60 -14.30 -10.09
CA TYR A 70 -27.32 -13.69 -8.97
C TYR A 70 -27.56 -12.19 -9.19
N PHE A 71 -26.58 -11.50 -9.77
CA PHE A 71 -26.59 -10.05 -9.99
C PHE A 71 -27.12 -9.65 -11.38
N GLN A 72 -27.63 -10.59 -12.18
CA GLN A 72 -28.40 -10.25 -13.39
C GLN A 72 -29.78 -9.68 -13.03
N ASP A 73 -30.29 -10.00 -11.83
CA ASP A 73 -31.48 -9.34 -11.28
C ASP A 73 -31.15 -7.88 -10.91
N PRO A 74 -31.86 -6.88 -11.47
CA PRO A 74 -31.65 -5.47 -11.14
C PRO A 74 -31.75 -5.15 -9.64
N VAL A 75 -32.56 -5.88 -8.88
CA VAL A 75 -32.70 -5.69 -7.42
C VAL A 75 -31.38 -6.03 -6.72
N HIS A 76 -30.77 -7.17 -7.06
CA HIS A 76 -29.50 -7.59 -6.46
C HIS A 76 -28.33 -6.72 -6.92
N LEU A 77 -28.32 -6.31 -8.19
CA LEU A 77 -27.29 -5.40 -8.69
C LEU A 77 -27.37 -4.03 -8.02
N ASN A 78 -28.57 -3.49 -7.81
CA ASN A 78 -28.77 -2.25 -7.07
C ASN A 78 -28.36 -2.38 -5.60
N ALA A 79 -28.60 -3.53 -4.96
CA ALA A 79 -28.12 -3.79 -3.61
C ALA A 79 -26.58 -3.78 -3.54
N PHE A 80 -25.90 -4.34 -4.54
CA PHE A 80 -24.45 -4.23 -4.67
C PHE A 80 -23.97 -2.78 -4.77
N TYR A 81 -24.58 -1.96 -5.64
CA TYR A 81 -24.19 -0.55 -5.75
C TYR A 81 -24.41 0.24 -4.45
N ARG A 82 -25.48 -0.07 -3.70
CA ARG A 82 -25.77 0.55 -2.39
C ARG A 82 -24.73 0.27 -1.32
N LEU A 83 -23.87 -0.75 -1.48
CA LEU A 83 -22.74 -0.97 -0.58
C LEU A 83 -21.74 0.18 -0.60
N ASN A 84 -21.73 0.99 -1.66
CA ASN A 84 -20.84 2.16 -1.85
C ASN A 84 -19.37 1.83 -1.57
N LEU A 85 -18.91 0.65 -2.01
CA LEU A 85 -17.58 0.13 -1.64
C LEU A 85 -16.43 1.01 -2.12
N ARG A 86 -16.58 1.69 -3.26
CA ARG A 86 -15.57 2.64 -3.76
C ARG A 86 -15.41 3.82 -2.81
N GLU A 87 -16.53 4.40 -2.36
CA GLU A 87 -16.53 5.52 -1.42
C GLU A 87 -15.90 5.09 -0.09
N LYS A 88 -16.30 3.93 0.44
CA LYS A 88 -15.70 3.36 1.67
C LYS A 88 -14.18 3.18 1.56
N LEU A 89 -13.68 2.70 0.42
CA LEU A 89 -12.24 2.57 0.21
C LEU A 89 -11.55 3.94 0.21
N ASN A 90 -12.14 4.93 -0.47
CA ASN A 90 -11.61 6.29 -0.49
C ASN A 90 -11.60 6.93 0.90
N ASP A 91 -12.70 6.79 1.65
CA ASP A 91 -12.84 7.29 3.01
C ASP A 91 -11.85 6.63 3.97
N ASN A 92 -11.60 5.33 3.82
CA ASN A 92 -10.72 4.61 4.73
C ASN A 92 -9.24 4.84 4.46
N TYR A 93 -8.85 5.08 3.20
CA TYR A 93 -7.44 5.26 2.82
C TYR A 93 -6.99 6.70 2.69
N HIS A 94 -7.93 7.63 2.48
CA HIS A 94 -7.64 9.05 2.29
C HIS A 94 -6.50 9.29 1.28
N PHE A 95 -6.70 8.87 0.03
CA PHE A 95 -5.70 9.01 -1.06
C PHE A 95 -5.36 10.47 -1.41
N GLU A 96 -6.13 11.44 -0.93
CA GLU A 96 -5.88 12.87 -1.14
C GLU A 96 -4.58 13.34 -0.47
N VAL A 97 -3.49 13.32 -1.22
CA VAL A 97 -2.21 13.89 -0.79
C VAL A 97 -2.16 15.38 -1.13
N LYS A 98 -2.41 16.25 -0.14
CA LYS A 98 -2.50 17.71 -0.37
C LYS A 98 -1.15 18.42 -0.51
N SER A 99 -0.04 17.87 0.01
CA SER A 99 1.31 18.39 -0.30
C SER A 99 2.46 17.42 0.04
N LEU A 100 3.61 17.62 -0.62
CA LEU A 100 4.89 16.99 -0.28
C LEU A 100 5.39 17.32 1.13
N ASP A 101 4.92 18.42 1.74
CA ASP A 101 5.27 18.78 3.13
C ASP A 101 4.61 17.87 4.16
N SER A 102 3.48 17.23 3.82
CA SER A 102 2.92 16.11 4.59
C SER A 102 3.85 14.89 4.62
N TYR A 103 4.75 14.72 3.65
CA TYR A 103 5.79 13.68 3.71
C TYR A 103 6.98 14.09 4.59
N LYS A 104 7.33 15.38 4.61
CA LYS A 104 8.53 15.90 5.30
C LYS A 104 8.31 16.16 6.78
N ASN A 105 7.09 16.50 7.20
CA ASN A 105 6.75 16.82 8.59
C ASN A 105 5.92 15.72 9.28
N GLY A 106 5.55 14.65 8.56
CA GLY A 106 4.23 14.04 8.74
C GLY A 106 4.07 12.88 9.69
N ILE A 107 5.12 12.37 10.33
CA ILE A 107 4.92 11.37 11.38
C ILE A 107 5.86 11.60 12.55
N THR A 108 5.31 11.91 13.70
CA THR A 108 6.03 11.83 14.96
C THR A 108 6.35 10.36 15.27
N PHE A 109 7.48 10.08 15.93
CA PHE A 109 7.83 8.72 16.34
C PHE A 109 6.70 8.02 17.13
N ASP A 110 5.89 8.79 17.85
CA ASP A 110 4.72 8.33 18.60
C ASP A 110 3.57 7.84 17.70
N GLU A 111 3.29 8.55 16.61
CA GLU A 111 2.28 8.15 15.61
C GLU A 111 2.72 6.90 14.83
N LEU A 112 4.00 6.79 14.48
CA LEU A 112 4.59 5.57 13.95
C LEU A 112 4.40 4.42 14.96
N ASN A 113 4.81 4.59 16.22
CA ASN A 113 4.67 3.55 17.23
C ASN A 113 3.23 3.08 17.42
N LYS A 114 2.24 3.99 17.35
CA LYS A 114 0.82 3.62 17.41
C LYS A 114 0.40 2.76 16.22
N LEU A 115 0.80 3.12 15.00
CA LEU A 115 0.52 2.32 13.80
C LEU A 115 1.14 0.92 13.89
N TYR A 116 2.40 0.85 14.33
CA TYR A 116 3.11 -0.41 14.54
C TYR A 116 2.49 -1.26 15.65
N ALA A 117 2.06 -0.64 16.76
CA ALA A 117 1.37 -1.33 17.86
C ALA A 117 0.03 -1.90 17.42
N VAL A 118 -0.76 -1.16 16.63
CA VAL A 118 -2.01 -1.65 16.02
C VAL A 118 -1.72 -2.82 15.08
N ALA A 119 -0.63 -2.76 14.32
CA ALA A 119 -0.18 -3.85 13.46
C ALA A 119 0.41 -5.05 14.24
N GLY A 120 0.61 -4.95 15.56
CA GLY A 120 1.23 -5.99 16.37
C GLY A 120 2.71 -6.22 16.06
N THR A 121 3.40 -5.20 15.54
CA THR A 121 4.80 -5.27 15.08
C THR A 121 5.69 -4.29 15.82
N ALA A 122 6.99 -4.59 15.91
CA ALA A 122 7.96 -3.69 16.54
C ALA A 122 8.34 -2.54 15.61
N ALA A 123 8.49 -1.33 16.16
CA ALA A 123 8.95 -0.16 15.43
C ALA A 123 10.31 -0.42 14.76
N GLY A 124 10.44 -0.04 13.48
CA GLY A 124 11.64 -0.28 12.67
C GLY A 124 11.62 -1.56 11.83
N THR A 125 10.57 -2.37 11.92
CA THR A 125 10.29 -3.45 10.95
C THR A 125 9.50 -2.89 9.76
N LEU A 126 9.57 -3.50 8.58
CA LEU A 126 8.65 -3.16 7.50
C LEU A 126 7.30 -3.84 7.82
N ALA A 127 6.24 -3.06 8.07
CA ALA A 127 4.91 -3.59 8.44
C ALA A 127 3.79 -2.95 7.61
N LEU A 128 4.11 -2.58 6.36
CA LEU A 128 3.25 -1.75 5.53
C LEU A 128 1.89 -2.41 5.26
N GLY A 129 1.87 -3.67 4.81
CA GLY A 129 0.64 -4.40 4.51
C GLY A 129 -0.22 -4.63 5.74
N GLY A 130 0.41 -4.89 6.89
CA GLY A 130 -0.27 -4.95 8.19
C GLY A 130 -1.00 -3.64 8.54
N ILE A 131 -0.32 -2.50 8.44
CA ILE A 131 -0.90 -1.19 8.76
C ILE A 131 -2.02 -0.83 7.75
N LEU A 132 -1.79 -1.08 6.45
CA LEU A 132 -2.78 -0.81 5.39
C LEU A 132 -4.03 -1.69 5.51
N LYS A 133 -3.92 -2.89 6.07
CA LYS A 133 -5.05 -3.74 6.44
C LYS A 133 -5.90 -3.11 7.55
N PHE A 134 -5.29 -2.46 8.53
CA PHE A 134 -6.05 -1.74 9.55
C PHE A 134 -6.70 -0.47 9.01
N ALA A 135 -6.07 0.21 8.05
CA ALA A 135 -6.69 1.32 7.35
C ALA A 135 -8.01 0.91 6.66
N ILE A 136 -8.06 -0.23 5.94
CA ILE A 136 -9.32 -0.68 5.29
C ILE A 136 -10.47 -0.90 6.27
N SER A 137 -10.16 -1.21 7.52
CA SER A 137 -11.15 -1.48 8.57
C SER A 137 -11.68 -0.20 9.25
N GLY A 138 -11.14 0.97 8.90
CA GLY A 138 -11.48 2.25 9.54
C GLY A 138 -10.88 2.42 10.95
N LEU A 139 -10.01 1.50 11.38
CA LEU A 139 -9.32 1.58 12.68
C LEU A 139 -8.17 2.60 12.68
N VAL A 140 -7.67 2.95 11.49
CA VAL A 140 -6.59 3.91 11.28
C VAL A 140 -7.09 5.02 10.36
N HIS A 141 -7.04 6.26 10.85
CA HIS A 141 -7.48 7.46 10.13
C HIS A 141 -6.28 8.29 9.64
N VAL A 142 -5.23 7.60 9.19
CA VAL A 142 -3.98 8.23 8.72
C VAL A 142 -3.94 8.11 7.19
N PRO A 143 -3.66 9.19 6.45
CA PRO A 143 -3.55 9.10 4.99
C PRO A 143 -2.55 8.05 4.53
N ILE A 144 -2.90 7.29 3.50
CA ILE A 144 -2.07 6.18 3.01
C ILE A 144 -0.65 6.62 2.64
N ALA A 145 -0.50 7.81 2.06
CA ALA A 145 0.80 8.36 1.69
C ALA A 145 1.70 8.60 2.90
N VAL A 146 1.10 8.98 4.03
CA VAL A 146 1.80 9.17 5.30
C VAL A 146 2.27 7.82 5.84
N ILE A 147 1.42 6.79 5.81
CA ILE A 147 1.78 5.42 6.20
C ILE A 147 2.96 4.91 5.36
N ILE A 148 2.89 5.07 4.03
CA ILE A 148 3.95 4.66 3.11
C ILE A 148 5.25 5.41 3.40
N ALA A 149 5.20 6.73 3.55
CA ALA A 149 6.37 7.55 3.85
C ALA A 149 7.06 7.11 5.16
N GLY A 150 6.26 6.87 6.21
CA GLY A 150 6.74 6.37 7.50
C GLY A 150 7.42 5.02 7.39
N ALA A 151 6.81 4.07 6.67
CA ALA A 151 7.38 2.74 6.46
C ALA A 151 8.71 2.81 5.69
N VAL A 152 8.80 3.68 4.69
CA VAL A 152 10.01 3.88 3.90
C VAL A 152 11.13 4.50 4.73
N ILE A 153 10.85 5.55 5.50
CA ILE A 153 11.81 6.18 6.39
C ILE A 153 12.29 5.18 7.44
N ALA A 154 11.38 4.48 8.13
CA ALA A 154 11.73 3.51 9.16
C ALA A 154 12.56 2.35 8.60
N GLY A 155 12.15 1.79 7.47
CA GLY A 155 12.86 0.69 6.82
C GLY A 155 14.26 1.09 6.35
N LEU A 156 14.41 2.26 5.73
CA LEU A 156 15.70 2.71 5.19
C LEU A 156 16.63 3.34 6.23
N ALA A 157 16.12 3.91 7.32
CA ALA A 157 16.92 4.48 8.40
C ALA A 157 17.88 3.46 9.02
N THR A 158 17.48 2.18 9.06
CA THR A 158 18.33 1.08 9.54
C THR A 158 19.63 0.93 8.73
N TYR A 159 19.65 1.45 7.49
CA TYR A 159 20.79 1.35 6.59
C TYR A 159 21.67 2.61 6.52
N VAL A 160 21.28 3.71 7.18
CA VAL A 160 22.11 4.93 7.27
C VAL A 160 23.41 4.67 8.03
N SER A 161 23.38 3.72 8.97
CA SER A 161 24.52 3.23 9.74
C SER A 161 25.52 2.40 8.93
N VAL A 162 25.17 1.98 7.70
CA VAL A 162 26.04 1.16 6.85
C VAL A 162 27.17 2.04 6.28
N PRO A 163 28.45 1.74 6.54
CA PRO A 163 29.55 2.56 6.06
C PRO A 163 29.56 2.69 4.53
N VAL A 164 29.57 3.94 4.04
CA VAL A 164 29.53 4.33 2.61
C VAL A 164 30.58 3.60 1.75
N LYS A 165 31.71 3.19 2.35
CA LYS A 165 32.78 2.43 1.68
C LYS A 165 32.30 1.11 1.07
N ASN A 166 31.11 0.63 1.41
CA ASN A 166 30.54 -0.57 0.82
C ASN A 166 29.20 -0.31 0.11
N LYS A 167 29.22 0.53 -0.94
CA LYS A 167 28.06 0.82 -1.83
C LYS A 167 27.32 -0.44 -2.30
N LYS A 168 28.04 -1.56 -2.44
CA LYS A 168 27.48 -2.86 -2.81
C LYS A 168 26.57 -3.43 -1.72
N GLU A 169 26.99 -3.38 -0.45
CA GLU A 169 26.17 -3.80 0.68
C GLU A 169 24.95 -2.90 0.85
N TYR A 170 25.13 -1.58 0.74
CA TYR A 170 24.01 -0.63 0.82
C TYR A 170 23.00 -0.86 -0.32
N SER A 171 23.46 -1.08 -1.55
CA SER A 171 22.59 -1.43 -2.67
C SER A 171 21.84 -2.75 -2.46
N ARG A 172 22.49 -3.76 -1.84
CA ARG A 172 21.82 -5.02 -1.50
C ARG A 172 20.73 -4.81 -0.46
N ALA A 173 21.00 -4.00 0.56
CA ALA A 173 20.04 -3.67 1.61
C ALA A 173 18.81 -2.93 1.05
N VAL A 174 19.02 -1.93 0.20
CA VAL A 174 17.93 -1.20 -0.47
C VAL A 174 17.11 -2.14 -1.36
N ASN A 175 17.75 -3.01 -2.15
CA ASN A 175 17.03 -3.97 -2.98
C ASN A 175 16.21 -4.96 -2.15
N LYS A 176 16.74 -5.42 -1.01
CA LYS A 176 15.99 -6.27 -0.08
C LYS A 176 14.76 -5.51 0.45
N PHE A 177 14.93 -4.28 0.91
CA PHE A 177 13.83 -3.44 1.37
C PHE A 177 12.74 -3.27 0.29
N LEU A 178 13.13 -3.01 -0.97
CA LEU A 178 12.18 -2.87 -2.07
C LEU A 178 11.42 -4.17 -2.34
N ASN A 179 12.10 -5.32 -2.32
CA ASN A 179 11.45 -6.62 -2.48
C ASN A 179 10.49 -6.94 -1.33
N ASP A 180 10.88 -6.63 -0.09
CA ASP A 180 10.02 -6.83 1.08
C ASP A 180 8.77 -5.93 0.97
N MET A 181 8.93 -4.67 0.52
CA MET A 181 7.83 -3.73 0.29
C MET A 181 6.92 -4.12 -0.87
N GLU A 182 7.47 -4.70 -1.93
CA GLU A 182 6.69 -5.31 -3.00
C GLU A 182 5.71 -6.34 -2.44
N ASN A 183 6.23 -7.32 -1.68
CA ASN A 183 5.41 -8.38 -1.09
C ASN A 183 4.32 -7.82 -0.16
N GLU A 184 4.65 -6.84 0.70
CA GLU A 184 3.68 -6.20 1.59
C GLU A 184 2.53 -5.50 0.81
N ILE A 185 2.83 -4.90 -0.34
CA ILE A 185 1.82 -4.30 -1.22
C ILE A 185 0.97 -5.39 -1.90
N LEU A 186 1.57 -6.47 -2.39
CA LEU A 186 0.84 -7.60 -2.98
C LEU A 186 -0.13 -8.24 -1.98
N ASP A 187 0.33 -8.44 -0.74
CA ASP A 187 -0.45 -9.00 0.35
C ASP A 187 -1.59 -8.06 0.75
N TRP A 188 -1.31 -6.76 0.85
CA TRP A 188 -2.32 -5.74 1.09
C TRP A 188 -3.43 -5.75 0.01
N LEU A 189 -3.08 -5.79 -1.27
CA LEU A 189 -4.06 -5.86 -2.36
C LEU A 189 -4.92 -7.13 -2.28
N THR A 190 -4.34 -8.24 -1.82
CA THR A 190 -5.07 -9.49 -1.55
C THR A 190 -6.06 -9.33 -0.38
N GLU A 191 -5.70 -8.59 0.67
CA GLU A 191 -6.61 -8.26 1.77
C GLU A 191 -7.76 -7.35 1.31
N VAL A 192 -7.49 -6.37 0.44
CA VAL A 192 -8.51 -5.49 -0.16
C VAL A 192 -9.52 -6.32 -0.96
N GLU A 193 -9.03 -7.21 -1.82
CA GLU A 193 -9.90 -8.15 -2.54
C GLU A 193 -10.79 -8.92 -1.57
N ARG A 194 -10.20 -9.47 -0.50
CA ARG A 194 -10.93 -10.31 0.46
C ARG A 194 -12.00 -9.51 1.20
N TYR A 195 -11.67 -8.28 1.59
CA TYR A 195 -12.63 -7.36 2.20
C TYR A 195 -13.82 -7.13 1.26
N LEU A 196 -13.57 -6.79 0.00
CA LEU A 196 -14.60 -6.53 -1.00
C LEU A 196 -15.48 -7.77 -1.26
N ASP A 197 -14.86 -8.93 -1.46
CA ASP A 197 -15.58 -10.20 -1.64
C ASP A 197 -16.44 -10.53 -0.40
N THR A 198 -15.97 -10.20 0.81
CA THR A 198 -16.74 -10.39 2.05
C THR A 198 -17.97 -9.48 2.09
N GLN A 199 -17.82 -8.20 1.74
CA GLN A 199 -18.95 -7.25 1.67
C GLN A 199 -20.00 -7.67 0.63
N VAL A 200 -19.59 -8.31 -0.46
CA VAL A 200 -20.53 -8.84 -1.46
C VAL A 200 -21.25 -10.08 -0.94
N ARG A 201 -20.56 -10.96 -0.20
CA ARG A 201 -21.15 -12.20 0.33
C ARG A 201 -22.27 -11.96 1.32
N THR A 202 -22.22 -10.87 2.10
CA THR A 202 -23.30 -10.54 3.05
C THR A 202 -24.63 -10.32 2.33
N LEU A 203 -24.62 -9.74 1.11
CA LEU A 203 -25.82 -9.57 0.27
C LEU A 203 -26.49 -10.89 -0.14
N ARG A 204 -25.75 -12.00 -0.10
CA ARG A 204 -26.29 -13.33 -0.41
C ARG A 204 -26.84 -14.03 0.84
N GLN A 205 -26.34 -13.67 2.02
CA GLN A 205 -26.69 -14.30 3.30
C GLN A 205 -27.88 -13.62 3.98
N GLU A 206 -28.09 -12.31 3.77
CA GLU A 206 -29.25 -11.59 4.31
C GLU A 206 -30.60 -12.12 3.78
N LYS A 207 -30.62 -12.81 2.64
CA LYS A 207 -31.84 -13.41 2.04
C LYS A 207 -32.11 -14.87 2.39
N SER A 208 -31.23 -15.56 3.12
CA SER A 208 -31.49 -16.94 3.60
C SER A 208 -32.23 -17.00 4.95
N HIS A 209 -32.58 -15.84 5.50
CA HIS A 209 -33.28 -15.70 6.78
C HIS A 209 -34.61 -14.91 6.67
N GLU A 210 -35.07 -14.64 5.46
CA GLU A 210 -36.45 -14.21 5.13
C GLU A 210 -37.18 -15.33 4.38
#